data_AF-A0A7S4DXH8-F1
#
_entry.id   AF-A0A7S4DXH8-F1
#
_cell.length_a   1.000
_cell.length_b   1.000
_cell.length_c   1.000
_cell.angle_alpha   90.00
_cell.angle_beta   90.00
_cell.angle_gamma   90.00
#
_symmetry.space_group_name_H-M   'P 1'
#
loop_
_entity.id
_entity.type
_entity.pdbx_description
1 polymer ?
#
loop_
_entity_poly.entity_id
_entity_poly.type
_entity_poly.pdbx_seq_one_letter_code
_entity_poly.pdbx_strand_id
1 'polypeptide(L)'
;PPRVASRVTSRRGGAAGSARWMPSPVRSARGSAAASSRTAMRAQVEVLQTSDDVSMRLCHFLRDAAVRSILAKGTFRFAVPGGSILKMLGKGEAEGVFDSVDWSKCTMGWVNHRSVPLDDETSTEFKASGLFLDAWKARDLEVLSLDGTKDAEYEAARMAWLSRERAPEWDLMLIGMGLDGHV
;
A
#
# COMPACT_ATOMS: atom_id res chain seq x y z
N PRO A 1 -4.17 51.96 48.21
CA PRO A 1 -4.07 50.75 47.35
C PRO A 1 -5.01 49.63 47.84
N PRO A 2 -6.09 49.31 47.10
CA PRO A 2 -7.08 48.32 47.50
C PRO A 2 -6.72 46.88 47.08
N ARG A 3 -7.31 45.94 47.84
CA ARG A 3 -7.21 44.48 47.75
C ARG A 3 -7.95 43.92 46.53
N VAL A 4 -7.44 42.84 45.94
CA VAL A 4 -8.24 41.87 45.14
C VAL A 4 -7.85 40.44 45.51
N ALA A 5 -8.88 39.59 45.56
CA ALA A 5 -8.98 38.28 46.18
C ALA A 5 -8.15 37.16 45.54
N SER A 6 -7.70 36.23 46.38
CA SER A 6 -7.23 34.90 45.99
C SER A 6 -8.43 33.96 45.82
N ARG A 7 -8.57 33.36 44.64
CA ARG A 7 -9.57 32.33 44.35
C ARG A 7 -8.88 30.98 44.26
N VAL A 8 -9.25 30.09 45.17
CA VAL A 8 -8.99 28.65 45.12
C VAL A 8 -9.75 28.04 43.95
N THR A 9 -9.09 27.23 43.13
CA THR A 9 -9.76 26.22 42.31
C THR A 9 -8.97 24.91 42.29
N SER A 10 -9.69 23.86 42.64
CA SER A 10 -9.29 22.47 42.83
C SER A 10 -8.86 21.74 41.57
N ARG A 11 -7.89 20.83 41.72
CA ARG A 11 -7.57 19.73 40.79
C ARG A 11 -8.69 18.69 40.73
N ARG A 12 -9.09 18.32 39.51
CA ARG A 12 -9.52 16.98 39.02
C ARG A 12 -9.15 16.98 37.52
N GLY A 13 -8.42 16.05 36.92
CA GLY A 13 -8.42 14.59 37.04
C GLY A 13 -9.51 14.02 36.14
N GLY A 14 -9.18 13.57 34.92
CA GLY A 14 -10.14 12.85 34.07
C GLY A 14 -9.82 12.75 32.56
N ALA A 15 -9.22 11.61 32.19
CA ALA A 15 -9.40 10.82 30.95
C ALA A 15 -9.40 11.48 29.57
N ALA A 16 -8.37 11.13 28.79
CA ALA A 16 -8.36 11.20 27.33
C ALA A 16 -9.43 10.24 26.75
N GLY A 17 -10.43 10.79 26.09
CA GLY A 17 -11.45 10.04 25.36
C GLY A 17 -10.91 9.57 24.02
N SER A 18 -10.92 8.25 23.80
CA SER A 18 -10.72 7.62 22.51
C SER A 18 -11.86 7.99 21.56
N ALA A 19 -11.54 8.69 20.47
CA ALA A 19 -12.48 9.00 19.42
C ALA A 19 -12.79 7.71 18.63
N ARG A 20 -13.97 7.13 18.90
CA ARG A 20 -14.51 5.97 18.19
C ARG A 20 -15.03 6.43 16.82
N TRP A 21 -14.40 5.96 15.74
CA TRP A 21 -14.86 6.19 14.37
C TRP A 21 -16.25 5.57 14.15
N MET A 22 -17.17 6.32 13.56
CA MET A 22 -18.46 5.84 13.07
C MET A 22 -18.64 6.26 11.59
N PRO A 23 -19.13 5.38 10.69
CA PRO A 23 -19.39 5.76 9.31
C PRO A 23 -20.71 6.55 9.17
N SER A 24 -20.69 7.65 8.42
CA SER A 24 -21.89 8.42 8.03
C SER A 24 -22.47 7.91 6.70
N PRO A 25 -23.80 7.99 6.48
CA PRO A 25 -24.42 7.59 5.22
C PRO A 25 -24.13 8.61 4.11
N VAL A 26 -23.66 8.10 2.96
CA VAL A 26 -23.34 8.89 1.76
C VAL A 26 -24.63 9.28 1.02
N ARG A 27 -24.77 10.56 0.70
CA ARG A 27 -25.88 11.13 -0.07
C ARG A 27 -25.51 11.14 -1.56
N SER A 28 -26.25 10.42 -2.40
CA SER A 28 -25.93 10.31 -3.83
C SER A 28 -26.32 11.57 -4.61
N ALA A 29 -25.36 12.20 -5.30
CA ALA A 29 -25.64 13.18 -6.35
C ALA A 29 -25.50 12.50 -7.72
N ARG A 30 -26.54 12.56 -8.55
CA ARG A 30 -26.51 12.08 -9.94
C ARG A 30 -25.77 13.09 -10.81
N GLY A 31 -24.56 12.76 -11.25
CA GLY A 31 -23.85 13.44 -12.33
C GLY A 31 -24.03 12.67 -13.65
N SER A 32 -24.31 13.41 -14.73
CA SER A 32 -24.43 12.87 -16.09
C SER A 32 -23.05 12.49 -16.63
N ALA A 33 -22.82 11.21 -16.90
CA ALA A 33 -21.55 10.72 -17.47
C ALA A 33 -21.53 10.91 -19.00
N ALA A 34 -20.58 11.70 -19.49
CA ALA A 34 -20.20 11.68 -20.90
C ALA A 34 -19.60 10.32 -21.23
N ALA A 35 -20.07 9.70 -22.32
CA ALA A 35 -19.60 8.39 -22.76
C ALA A 35 -18.14 8.47 -23.25
N SER A 36 -17.21 8.08 -22.39
CA SER A 36 -15.82 7.83 -22.79
C SER A 36 -15.77 6.54 -23.62
N SER A 37 -15.22 6.63 -24.83
CA SER A 37 -14.96 5.48 -25.70
C SER A 37 -14.01 4.53 -24.98
N ARG A 38 -14.53 3.35 -24.59
CA ARG A 38 -13.72 2.27 -24.00
C ARG A 38 -12.94 1.59 -25.13
N THR A 39 -11.72 2.05 -25.39
CA THR A 39 -10.73 1.21 -26.07
C THR A 39 -10.58 -0.08 -25.27
N ALA A 40 -10.93 -1.22 -25.87
CA ALA A 40 -10.80 -2.50 -25.20
C ALA A 40 -9.32 -2.75 -24.85
N MET A 41 -9.01 -2.81 -23.55
CA MET A 41 -7.68 -3.21 -23.10
C MET A 41 -7.40 -4.63 -23.58
N ARG A 42 -6.37 -4.80 -24.41
CA ARG A 42 -5.86 -6.12 -24.79
C ARG A 42 -4.92 -6.63 -23.71
N ALA A 43 -5.12 -7.86 -23.27
CA ALA A 43 -4.11 -8.56 -22.48
C ALA A 43 -2.83 -8.72 -23.32
N GLN A 44 -1.69 -8.31 -22.75
CA GLN A 44 -0.37 -8.59 -23.31
C GLN A 44 0.19 -9.82 -22.61
N VAL A 45 0.58 -10.82 -23.40
CA VAL A 45 1.18 -12.05 -22.89
C VAL A 45 2.61 -12.11 -23.38
N GLU A 46 3.52 -12.30 -22.44
CA GLU A 46 4.94 -12.50 -22.70
C GLU A 46 5.38 -13.82 -22.06
N VAL A 47 6.07 -14.64 -22.85
CA VAL A 47 6.59 -15.94 -22.42
C VAL A 47 8.10 -15.88 -22.41
N LEU A 48 8.69 -16.19 -21.27
CA LEU A 48 10.13 -16.19 -21.04
C LEU A 48 10.62 -17.60 -20.73
N GLN A 49 11.91 -17.84 -20.94
CA GLN A 49 12.47 -19.20 -20.89
C GLN A 49 12.59 -19.73 -19.47
N THR A 50 12.96 -18.86 -18.52
CA THR A 50 13.21 -19.26 -17.13
C THR A 50 12.42 -18.42 -16.13
N SER A 51 12.24 -18.95 -14.92
CA SER A 51 11.65 -18.20 -13.80
C SER A 51 12.46 -16.95 -13.45
N ASP A 52 13.77 -16.99 -13.67
CA ASP A 52 14.68 -15.88 -13.40
C ASP A 52 14.48 -14.75 -14.42
N ASP A 53 14.27 -15.09 -15.70
CA ASP A 53 13.92 -14.12 -16.73
C ASP A 53 12.59 -13.42 -16.39
N VAL A 54 11.59 -14.19 -15.93
CA VAL A 54 10.30 -13.63 -15.47
C VAL A 54 10.50 -12.69 -14.29
N SER A 55 11.33 -13.10 -13.32
CA SER A 55 11.62 -12.30 -12.13
C SER A 55 12.25 -10.95 -12.50
N MET A 56 13.27 -10.97 -13.37
CA MET A 56 13.95 -9.75 -13.79
C MET A 56 13.08 -8.88 -14.69
N ARG A 57 12.30 -9.48 -15.59
CA ARG A 57 11.34 -8.74 -16.41
C ARG A 57 10.29 -8.05 -15.56
N LEU A 58 9.76 -8.71 -14.53
CA LEU A 58 8.83 -8.11 -13.58
C LEU A 58 9.46 -6.92 -12.85
N CYS A 59 10.70 -7.04 -12.40
CA CYS A 59 11.42 -5.95 -11.72
C CYS A 59 11.62 -4.73 -12.65
N HIS A 60 12.08 -4.96 -13.88
CA HIS A 60 12.21 -3.89 -14.86
C HIS A 60 10.86 -3.25 -15.22
N PHE A 61 9.80 -4.06 -15.32
CA PHE A 61 8.46 -3.55 -15.58
C PHE A 61 7.96 -2.63 -14.46
N LEU A 62 8.16 -3.02 -13.20
CA LEU A 62 7.83 -2.21 -12.03
C LEU A 62 8.64 -0.90 -12.01
N ARG A 63 9.96 -0.97 -12.20
CA ARG A 63 10.84 0.19 -12.28
C ARG A 63 10.37 1.16 -13.36
N ASP A 64 10.12 0.67 -14.57
CA ASP A 64 9.74 1.51 -15.70
C ASP A 64 8.35 2.13 -15.49
N ALA A 65 7.42 1.38 -14.89
CA ALA A 65 6.12 1.91 -14.50
C ALA A 65 6.26 3.03 -13.45
N ALA A 66 7.13 2.86 -12.46
CA ALA A 66 7.41 3.88 -11.45
C ALA A 66 7.98 5.15 -12.07
N VAL A 67 9.06 5.03 -12.85
CA VAL A 67 9.71 6.16 -13.53
C VAL A 67 8.72 6.90 -14.43
N ARG A 68 7.96 6.18 -15.26
CA ARG A 68 6.96 6.79 -16.15
C ARG A 68 5.86 7.53 -15.38
N SER A 69 5.33 6.92 -14.31
CA SER A 69 4.23 7.52 -13.53
C SER A 69 4.69 8.75 -12.76
N ILE A 70 5.87 8.68 -12.14
CA ILE A 70 6.49 9.81 -11.46
C ILE A 70 6.73 10.97 -12.43
N LEU A 71 7.25 10.70 -13.63
CA LEU A 71 7.45 11.74 -14.65
C LEU A 71 6.13 12.35 -15.13
N ALA A 72 5.09 11.54 -15.31
CA ALA A 72 3.81 11.99 -15.88
C ALA A 72 2.94 12.76 -14.88
N LYS A 73 2.90 12.33 -13.61
CA LYS A 73 1.96 12.86 -12.60
C LYS A 73 2.57 13.12 -11.22
N GLY A 74 3.89 12.98 -11.07
CA GLY A 74 4.61 13.30 -9.84
C GLY A 74 4.51 12.26 -8.72
N THR A 75 3.73 11.17 -8.90
CA THR A 75 3.55 10.11 -7.91
C THR A 75 3.41 8.75 -8.58
N PHE A 76 3.74 7.68 -7.86
CA PHE A 76 3.49 6.30 -8.29
C PHE A 76 2.86 5.49 -7.16
N ARG A 77 1.68 4.92 -7.40
CA ARG A 77 0.96 4.10 -6.42
C ARG A 77 0.88 2.68 -6.91
N PHE A 78 1.42 1.72 -6.15
CA PHE A 78 1.42 0.33 -6.57
C PHE A 78 1.11 -0.65 -5.45
N ALA A 79 0.51 -1.79 -5.81
CA ALA A 79 0.17 -2.84 -4.86
C ALA A 79 1.00 -4.11 -5.12
N VAL A 80 1.50 -4.70 -4.04
CA VAL A 80 2.34 -5.91 -4.06
C VAL A 80 1.60 -7.05 -3.34
N PRO A 81 1.52 -8.26 -3.93
CA PRO A 81 0.99 -9.43 -3.27
C PRO A 81 2.10 -10.15 -2.49
N GLY A 82 1.72 -11.12 -1.67
CA GLY A 82 2.66 -12.06 -1.10
C GLY A 82 3.24 -13.06 -2.11
N GLY A 83 3.78 -14.16 -1.58
CA GLY A 83 4.23 -15.30 -2.39
C GLY A 83 5.56 -15.07 -3.10
N SER A 84 5.69 -15.61 -4.32
CA SER A 84 6.94 -15.60 -5.08
C SER A 84 7.38 -14.19 -5.49
N ILE A 85 6.44 -13.27 -5.70
CA ILE A 85 6.73 -11.89 -6.11
C ILE A 85 7.63 -11.18 -5.10
N LEU A 86 7.48 -11.45 -3.79
CA LEU A 86 8.37 -10.86 -2.77
C LEU A 86 9.85 -11.22 -3.01
N LYS A 87 10.11 -12.48 -3.37
CA LYS A 87 11.48 -12.96 -3.68
C LYS A 87 12.01 -12.38 -4.98
N MET A 88 11.14 -12.23 -5.99
CA MET A 88 11.50 -11.59 -7.26
C MET A 88 11.94 -10.15 -7.05
N LEU A 89 11.15 -9.37 -6.29
CA LEU A 89 11.47 -7.98 -5.96
C LEU A 89 12.73 -7.87 -5.12
N GLY A 90 12.93 -8.77 -4.13
CA GLY A 90 14.17 -8.83 -3.35
C GLY A 90 15.41 -9.09 -4.21
N LYS A 91 15.31 -9.98 -5.20
CA LYS A 91 16.39 -10.21 -6.18
C LYS A 91 16.68 -8.95 -6.99
N GLY A 92 15.65 -8.30 -7.53
CA GLY A 92 15.80 -7.05 -8.28
C GLY A 92 16.43 -5.92 -7.46
N GLU A 93 16.08 -5.82 -6.18
CA GLU A 93 16.70 -4.88 -5.24
C GLU A 93 18.19 -5.20 -5.02
N ALA A 94 18.53 -6.47 -4.76
CA ALA A 94 19.92 -6.89 -4.58
C ALA A 94 20.79 -6.66 -5.83
N GLU A 95 20.19 -6.69 -7.03
CA GLU A 95 20.85 -6.41 -8.31
C GLU A 95 20.84 -4.92 -8.72
N GLY A 96 20.32 -4.02 -7.87
CA GLY A 96 20.30 -2.57 -8.13
C GLY A 96 19.31 -2.14 -9.22
N VAL A 97 18.33 -2.98 -9.56
CA VAL A 97 17.33 -2.68 -10.61
C VAL A 97 16.56 -1.40 -10.29
N PHE A 98 16.34 -1.13 -9.01
CA PHE A 98 15.50 -0.02 -8.55
C PHE A 98 16.26 1.24 -8.13
N ASP A 99 17.58 1.32 -8.37
CA ASP A 99 18.42 2.45 -7.92
C ASP A 99 18.00 3.81 -8.53
N SER A 100 17.33 3.77 -9.69
CA SER A 100 16.82 4.95 -10.39
C SER A 100 15.43 5.41 -9.92
N VAL A 101 14.77 4.66 -9.03
CA VAL A 101 13.41 4.97 -8.56
C VAL A 101 13.47 6.00 -7.43
N ASP A 102 12.74 7.10 -7.59
CA ASP A 102 12.52 8.08 -6.53
C ASP A 102 11.40 7.60 -5.58
N TRP A 103 11.79 6.82 -4.58
CA TRP A 103 10.89 6.17 -3.62
C TRP A 103 10.10 7.16 -2.76
N SER A 104 10.59 8.39 -2.56
CA SER A 104 9.87 9.47 -1.85
C SER A 104 8.54 9.87 -2.52
N LYS A 105 8.35 9.49 -3.79
CA LYS A 105 7.14 9.74 -4.59
C LYS A 105 6.28 8.49 -4.75
N CYS A 106 6.66 7.39 -4.10
CA CYS A 106 5.98 6.13 -4.20
C CYS A 106 5.09 5.88 -2.97
N THR A 107 3.90 5.33 -3.21
CA THR A 107 3.04 4.75 -2.17
C THR A 107 2.78 3.29 -2.51
N MET A 108 3.15 2.39 -1.62
CA MET A 108 2.95 0.94 -1.77
C MET A 108 1.80 0.46 -0.89
N GLY A 109 0.95 -0.42 -1.42
CA GLY A 109 -0.01 -1.19 -0.63
C GLY A 109 0.15 -2.70 -0.81
N TRP A 110 -0.62 -3.45 -0.04
CA TRP A 110 -0.68 -4.91 -0.13
C TRP A 110 -1.93 -5.35 -0.90
N VAL A 111 -1.79 -6.31 -1.82
CA VAL A 111 -2.95 -6.93 -2.50
C VAL A 111 -3.64 -7.93 -1.60
N ASN A 112 -2.84 -8.71 -0.86
CA ASN A 112 -3.31 -9.67 0.12
C ASN A 112 -2.39 -9.69 1.34
N HIS A 113 -2.99 -9.89 2.52
CA HIS A 113 -2.26 -9.98 3.78
C HIS A 113 -2.97 -10.98 4.70
N ARG A 114 -2.21 -11.56 5.64
CA ARG A 114 -2.75 -12.46 6.66
C ARG A 114 -3.08 -11.65 7.90
N SER A 115 -4.28 -11.77 8.44
CA SER A 115 -4.63 -11.13 9.72
C SER A 115 -3.86 -11.77 10.89
N VAL A 116 -2.61 -11.34 11.06
CA VAL A 116 -1.64 -11.77 12.06
C VAL A 116 -0.81 -10.55 12.50
N PRO A 117 -0.17 -10.60 13.68
CA PRO A 117 0.82 -9.60 14.11
C PRO A 117 1.86 -9.28 13.03
N LEU A 118 2.32 -8.03 12.98
CA LEU A 118 3.28 -7.59 11.96
C LEU A 118 4.66 -8.26 12.10
N ASP A 119 5.00 -8.75 13.29
CA ASP A 119 6.21 -9.51 13.60
C ASP A 119 6.05 -11.03 13.42
N ASP A 120 4.87 -11.49 13.00
CA ASP A 120 4.62 -12.89 12.70
C ASP A 120 5.33 -13.31 11.41
N GLU A 121 6.05 -14.43 11.44
CA GLU A 121 6.79 -14.97 10.28
C GLU A 121 5.91 -15.24 9.06
N THR A 122 4.58 -15.36 9.24
CA THR A 122 3.63 -15.57 8.16
C THR A 122 3.11 -14.27 7.53
N SER A 123 3.32 -13.12 8.17
CA SER A 123 2.96 -11.78 7.67
C SER A 123 3.64 -11.47 6.34
N THR A 124 2.88 -10.95 5.37
CA THR A 124 3.43 -10.53 4.07
C THR A 124 4.47 -9.41 4.26
N GLU A 125 4.16 -8.45 5.13
CA GLU A 125 5.05 -7.33 5.40
C GLU A 125 6.34 -7.79 6.07
N PHE A 126 6.26 -8.68 7.06
CA PHE A 126 7.44 -9.26 7.71
C PHE A 126 8.35 -9.99 6.72
N LYS A 127 7.76 -10.77 5.80
CA LYS A 127 8.51 -11.50 4.76
C LYS A 127 9.16 -10.57 3.73
N ALA A 128 8.58 -9.39 3.49
CA ALA A 128 9.12 -8.41 2.56
C ALA A 128 10.24 -7.57 3.20
N SER A 129 10.20 -7.39 4.53
CA SER A 129 11.32 -6.88 5.31
C SER A 129 12.54 -7.79 5.14
N GLY A 130 13.72 -7.18 5.10
CA GLY A 130 14.98 -7.84 4.75
C GLY A 130 15.15 -8.23 3.27
N LEU A 131 14.07 -8.33 2.46
CA LEU A 131 14.19 -8.58 1.02
C LEU A 131 14.34 -7.28 0.21
N PHE A 132 13.42 -6.35 0.41
CA PHE A 132 13.44 -5.05 -0.29
C PHE A 132 12.78 -3.94 0.51
N LEU A 133 11.80 -4.29 1.35
CA LEU A 133 10.90 -3.30 1.96
C LEU A 133 11.64 -2.29 2.83
N ASP A 134 12.58 -2.77 3.66
CA ASP A 134 13.33 -1.89 4.56
C ASP A 134 14.25 -0.94 3.78
N ALA A 135 14.84 -1.41 2.69
CA ALA A 135 15.67 -0.59 1.80
C ALA A 135 14.82 0.46 1.05
N TRP A 136 13.58 0.14 0.70
CA TRP A 136 12.67 1.09 0.05
C TRP A 136 12.13 2.11 1.07
N LYS A 137 11.76 1.67 2.28
CA LYS A 137 11.37 2.56 3.40
C LYS A 137 12.50 3.51 3.80
N ALA A 138 13.76 3.04 3.79
CA ALA A 138 14.93 3.88 4.04
C ALA A 138 15.17 4.93 2.94
N ARG A 139 14.52 4.79 1.77
CA ARG A 139 14.49 5.75 0.67
C ARG A 139 13.16 6.52 0.61
N ASP A 140 12.45 6.61 1.73
CA ASP A 140 11.21 7.36 1.91
C ASP A 140 9.96 6.79 1.20
N LEU A 141 9.95 5.49 0.89
CA LEU A 141 8.71 4.82 0.44
C LEU A 141 7.61 4.93 1.50
N GLU A 142 6.45 5.44 1.12
CA GLU A 142 5.23 5.33 1.92
C GLU A 142 4.63 3.92 1.77
N VAL A 143 4.36 3.25 2.88
CA VAL A 143 3.70 1.94 2.89
C VAL A 143 2.36 2.05 3.60
N LEU A 144 1.29 1.63 2.92
CA LEU A 144 -0.04 1.49 3.49
C LEU A 144 -0.12 0.18 4.29
N SER A 145 0.61 0.15 5.39
CA SER A 145 0.65 -0.98 6.31
C SER A 145 -0.69 -1.18 7.02
N LEU A 146 -0.95 -2.44 7.33
CA LEU A 146 -2.07 -2.87 8.15
C LEU A 146 -1.72 -2.85 9.63
N ASP A 147 -2.75 -2.96 10.47
CA ASP A 147 -2.59 -2.81 11.91
C ASP A 147 -2.00 -4.09 12.55
N GLY A 148 -1.99 -5.20 11.82
CA GLY A 148 -1.41 -6.48 12.26
C GLY A 148 -2.26 -7.18 13.32
N THR A 149 -3.57 -7.05 13.24
CA THR A 149 -4.50 -7.67 14.18
C THR A 149 -4.87 -9.08 13.73
N LYS A 150 -5.41 -9.88 14.65
CA LYS A 150 -5.99 -11.21 14.36
C LYS A 150 -7.47 -11.13 13.93
N ASP A 151 -8.01 -9.91 13.80
CA ASP A 151 -9.38 -9.67 13.38
C ASP A 151 -9.42 -9.44 11.85
N ALA A 152 -9.75 -10.50 11.12
CA ALA A 152 -9.71 -10.47 9.67
C ALA A 152 -10.75 -9.51 9.05
N GLU A 153 -11.91 -9.32 9.70
CA GLU A 153 -12.94 -8.41 9.22
C GLU A 153 -12.47 -6.97 9.37
N TYR A 154 -11.86 -6.66 10.52
CA TYR A 154 -11.25 -5.36 10.77
C TYR A 154 -10.13 -5.06 9.75
N GLU A 155 -9.20 -5.99 9.53
CA GLU A 155 -8.10 -5.80 8.57
C GLU A 155 -8.61 -5.61 7.14
N ALA A 156 -9.63 -6.37 6.73
CA ALA A 156 -10.24 -6.22 5.41
C ALA A 156 -10.90 -4.84 5.25
N ALA A 157 -11.63 -4.37 6.26
CA ALA A 157 -12.22 -3.03 6.26
C ALA A 157 -11.14 -1.95 6.25
N ARG A 158 -10.04 -2.15 6.98
CA ARG A 158 -8.88 -1.26 7.05
C ARG A 158 -8.18 -1.13 5.68
N MET A 159 -7.91 -2.25 5.00
CA MET A 159 -7.38 -2.26 3.64
C MET A 159 -8.28 -1.49 2.68
N ALA A 160 -9.59 -1.76 2.70
CA ALA A 160 -10.55 -1.10 1.83
C ALA A 160 -10.59 0.42 2.07
N TRP A 161 -10.52 0.84 3.33
CA TRP A 161 -10.43 2.25 3.70
C TRP A 161 -9.12 2.89 3.23
N LEU A 162 -7.96 2.24 3.48
CA LEU A 162 -6.65 2.75 3.06
C LEU A 162 -6.58 2.92 1.54
N SER A 163 -7.06 1.93 0.79
CA SER A 163 -7.15 1.99 -0.66
C SER A 163 -8.00 3.18 -1.10
N ARG A 164 -9.21 3.36 -0.55
CA ARG A 164 -10.11 4.46 -0.93
C ARG A 164 -9.56 5.85 -0.59
N GLU A 165 -8.94 6.01 0.56
CA GLU A 165 -8.54 7.34 1.07
C GLU A 165 -7.12 7.74 0.67
N ARG A 166 -6.20 6.78 0.55
CA ARG A 166 -4.77 7.04 0.30
C ARG A 166 -4.33 6.67 -1.13
N ALA A 167 -5.01 5.70 -1.75
CA ALA A 167 -4.69 5.22 -3.09
C ALA A 167 -5.96 4.94 -3.93
N PRO A 168 -6.83 5.95 -4.13
CA PRO A 168 -8.11 5.75 -4.84
C PRO A 168 -7.93 5.24 -6.27
N GLU A 169 -6.75 5.48 -6.85
CA GLU A 169 -6.32 4.94 -8.14
C GLU A 169 -4.91 4.35 -8.00
N TRP A 170 -4.76 3.09 -8.41
CA TRP A 170 -3.49 2.37 -8.47
C TRP A 170 -2.90 2.49 -9.87
N ASP A 171 -1.61 2.81 -9.98
CA ASP A 171 -0.87 2.79 -11.24
C ASP A 171 -0.54 1.37 -11.68
N LEU A 172 -0.25 0.50 -10.71
CA LEU A 172 0.11 -0.88 -10.96
C LEU A 172 -0.32 -1.77 -9.79
N MET A 173 -0.96 -2.88 -10.09
CA MET A 173 -1.20 -3.95 -9.11
C MET A 173 -0.51 -5.21 -9.62
N LEU A 174 0.45 -5.71 -8.88
CA LEU A 174 1.07 -7.00 -9.15
C LEU A 174 0.16 -8.10 -8.59
N ILE A 175 -0.02 -9.19 -9.33
CA ILE A 175 -0.84 -10.33 -8.91
C ILE A 175 -0.06 -11.61 -9.20
N GLY A 176 -0.03 -12.50 -8.22
CA GLY A 176 0.46 -13.87 -8.39
C GLY A 176 -0.70 -14.80 -8.72
N MET A 177 -0.45 -15.86 -9.48
CA MET A 177 -1.45 -16.89 -9.76
C MET A 177 -0.95 -18.25 -9.25
N GLY A 178 -1.78 -18.90 -8.44
CA GLY A 178 -1.55 -20.27 -8.00
C GLY A 178 -1.80 -21.30 -9.10
N LEU A 179 -1.27 -22.51 -8.96
CA LEU A 179 -1.44 -23.58 -9.96
C LEU A 179 -2.90 -24.00 -10.21
N ASP A 180 -3.78 -23.74 -9.24
CA ASP A 180 -5.24 -23.92 -9.27
C ASP A 180 -5.98 -22.69 -9.83
N GLY A 181 -5.26 -21.63 -10.21
CA GLY A 181 -5.81 -20.38 -10.73
C GLY A 181 -6.23 -19.37 -9.66
N HIS A 182 -5.95 -19.59 -8.37
CA HIS A 182 -6.25 -18.58 -7.34
C HIS A 182 -5.38 -17.33 -7.52
N VAL A 183 -5.94 -16.16 -7.16
CA VAL A 183 -5.29 -14.85 -7.11
C VAL A 183 -5.58 -14.14 -5.80
#